data_AF-A0A7J6GPD4-F1
#
_entry.id   AF-A0A7J6GPD4-F1
#
_cell.length_a   1.000
_cell.length_b   1.000
_cell.length_c   1.000
_cell.angle_alpha   90.00
_cell.angle_beta   90.00
_cell.angle_gamma   90.00
#
_symmetry.space_group_name_H-M   'P 1'
#
loop_
_entity.id
_entity.type
_entity.pdbx_description
1 polymer ?
#
loop_
_entity_poly.entity_id
_entity_poly.type
_entity_poly.pdbx_seq_one_letter_code
_entity_poly.pdbx_strand_id
1 'polypeptide(L)'
;MSGRGKGGKGLGKGGAKRHRKVLRDNIQGITKPAIRRLARRGGVKRISGLIYEETRGVLKIFLENVIRDAVTYTEHARRKTVTAMDVVYALKRQGRTLYGRGKGGKGLGKGGAKRHRKVLRDNIQGITKPAIRRLARRGGVKRISGLIYEETRGVLKIFLENVIRDAVTYTEHARRKTVTAMDVVYALKRQGRTLYGFGGRGKGGKGLGKGGAKRHRKVLRDNIQGITKPAIRRLARRGGVKRISGLIYEETRGVLKIFLENVIRDAVTYTEHARRKTVTAMDVVYALKRQGRTLYGFGG
;
A
#
# COMPACT_ATOMS: atom_id res chain seq x y z
N MET A 1 40.52 -46.62 -24.83
CA MET A 1 39.68 -45.44 -24.50
C MET A 1 39.15 -45.56 -23.07
N SER A 2 39.11 -44.42 -22.37
CA SER A 2 38.43 -44.09 -21.11
C SER A 2 38.80 -44.81 -19.80
N GLY A 3 39.80 -44.27 -19.09
CA GLY A 3 39.93 -44.38 -17.63
C GLY A 3 39.31 -43.16 -16.94
N ARG A 4 38.26 -43.39 -16.15
CA ARG A 4 37.35 -42.39 -15.55
C ARG A 4 37.97 -41.76 -14.29
N GLY A 5 38.20 -40.45 -14.31
CA GLY A 5 38.77 -39.67 -13.21
C GLY A 5 37.93 -39.66 -11.93
N LYS A 6 38.59 -39.80 -10.78
CA LYS A 6 38.00 -39.74 -9.43
C LYS A 6 37.66 -38.29 -9.06
N GLY A 7 36.36 -37.99 -8.91
CA GLY A 7 35.87 -36.73 -8.36
C GLY A 7 36.05 -36.67 -6.83
N GLY A 8 36.55 -35.53 -6.35
CA GLY A 8 36.82 -35.26 -4.93
C GLY A 8 35.56 -35.31 -4.05
N LYS A 9 35.69 -35.94 -2.88
CA LYS A 9 34.68 -35.93 -1.82
C LYS A 9 34.62 -34.54 -1.18
N GLY A 10 33.56 -33.80 -1.45
CA GLY A 10 33.25 -32.55 -0.75
C GLY A 10 32.98 -32.78 0.73
N LEU A 11 33.59 -31.94 1.58
CA LEU A 11 33.40 -31.91 3.02
C LEU A 11 31.92 -31.63 3.35
N GLY A 12 31.25 -32.60 3.97
CA GLY A 12 29.87 -32.48 4.41
C GLY A 12 29.72 -31.41 5.49
N LYS A 13 28.91 -30.37 5.22
CA LYS A 13 28.56 -29.35 6.21
C LYS A 13 27.81 -30.01 7.37
N GLY A 14 28.38 -29.93 8.58
CA GLY A 14 27.79 -30.46 9.81
C GLY A 14 26.37 -29.94 10.04
N GLY A 15 25.45 -30.86 10.35
CA GLY A 15 24.04 -30.54 10.59
C GLY A 15 23.83 -29.58 11.76
N ALA A 16 22.92 -28.62 11.58
CA ALA A 16 22.57 -27.65 12.61
C ALA A 16 22.00 -28.33 13.87
N LYS A 17 22.59 -28.05 15.04
CA LYS A 17 22.07 -28.51 16.34
C LYS A 17 20.68 -27.92 16.58
N ARG A 18 19.67 -28.79 16.73
CA ARG A 18 18.30 -28.40 17.13
C ARG A 18 18.29 -28.05 18.61
N HIS A 19 18.07 -26.77 18.92
CA HIS A 19 17.80 -26.34 20.29
C HIS A 19 16.39 -26.78 20.73
N ARG A 20 16.28 -27.33 21.95
CA ARG A 20 15.01 -27.72 22.58
C ARG A 20 14.15 -26.47 22.79
N LYS A 21 12.98 -26.43 22.14
CA LYS A 21 12.01 -25.34 22.29
C LYS A 21 11.44 -25.38 23.72
N VAL A 22 11.57 -24.28 24.45
CA VAL A 22 10.89 -24.10 25.74
C VAL A 22 9.39 -24.07 25.49
N LEU A 23 8.63 -24.99 26.07
CA LEU A 23 7.17 -24.98 26.03
C LEU A 23 6.68 -23.81 26.89
N ARG A 24 5.97 -22.86 26.27
CA ARG A 24 5.29 -21.77 26.97
C ARG A 24 3.79 -21.92 26.74
N ASP A 25 3.01 -21.73 27.80
CA ASP A 25 1.55 -21.66 27.74
C ASP A 25 1.12 -20.41 26.95
N ASN A 26 1.04 -20.55 25.62
CA ASN A 26 0.89 -19.45 24.67
C ASN A 26 -0.59 -19.11 24.38
N ILE A 27 -1.52 -19.40 25.30
CA ILE A 27 -2.95 -19.11 25.07
C ILE A 27 -3.19 -17.60 24.85
N GLN A 28 -2.35 -16.75 25.43
CA GLN A 28 -2.33 -15.30 25.20
C GLN A 28 -1.92 -14.90 23.76
N GLY A 29 -1.32 -15.82 23.00
CA GLY A 29 -1.05 -15.65 21.57
C GLY A 29 -2.31 -15.56 20.70
N ILE A 30 -3.47 -16.01 21.20
CA ILE A 30 -4.77 -15.71 20.60
C ILE A 30 -5.13 -14.27 20.98
N THR A 31 -4.79 -13.32 20.10
CA THR A 31 -4.90 -11.89 20.42
C THR A 31 -6.35 -11.38 20.34
N LYS A 32 -6.67 -10.33 21.12
CA LYS A 32 -7.99 -9.64 21.07
C LYS A 32 -8.42 -9.26 19.63
N PRO A 33 -7.53 -8.75 18.75
CA PRO A 33 -7.86 -8.51 17.35
C PRO A 33 -8.24 -9.77 16.58
N ALA A 34 -7.62 -10.93 16.83
CA ALA A 34 -7.95 -12.17 16.15
C ALA A 34 -9.38 -12.64 16.48
N ILE A 35 -9.73 -12.65 17.77
CA ILE A 35 -11.09 -12.96 18.25
C ILE A 35 -12.10 -11.98 17.64
N ARG A 36 -11.79 -10.68 17.66
CA ARG A 36 -12.65 -9.64 17.09
C ARG A 36 -12.91 -9.86 15.60
N ARG A 37 -11.88 -10.19 14.80
CA ARG A 37 -12.04 -10.46 13.36
C ARG A 37 -12.97 -11.63 13.08
N LEU A 38 -12.86 -12.72 13.83
CA LEU A 38 -13.74 -13.87 13.70
C LEU A 38 -15.18 -13.52 14.07
N ALA A 39 -15.39 -12.83 15.19
CA ALA A 39 -16.71 -12.39 15.62
C ALA A 39 -17.36 -11.42 14.61
N ARG A 40 -16.59 -10.53 13.96
CA ARG A 40 -17.10 -9.67 12.88
C ARG A 40 -17.56 -10.46 11.67
N ARG A 41 -16.85 -11.54 11.30
CA ARG A 41 -17.28 -12.43 10.21
C ARG A 41 -18.62 -13.12 10.54
N GLY A 42 -18.87 -13.41 11.81
CA GLY A 42 -20.15 -13.91 12.32
C GLY A 42 -21.23 -12.84 12.56
N GLY A 43 -21.02 -11.58 12.17
CA GLY A 43 -22.02 -10.50 12.30
C GLY A 43 -22.09 -9.80 13.66
N VAL A 44 -21.18 -10.08 14.59
CA VAL A 44 -21.20 -9.49 15.94
C VAL A 44 -20.85 -7.99 15.89
N LYS A 45 -21.74 -7.13 16.42
CA LYS A 45 -21.60 -5.66 16.36
C LYS A 45 -20.82 -5.06 17.54
N ARG A 46 -20.96 -5.59 18.75
CA ARG A 46 -20.24 -5.17 19.96
C ARG A 46 -19.81 -6.42 20.75
N ILE A 47 -18.66 -6.36 21.41
CA ILE A 47 -18.07 -7.46 22.17
C ILE A 47 -17.64 -6.90 23.53
N SER A 48 -18.10 -7.51 24.62
CA SER A 48 -17.70 -7.17 25.99
C SER A 48 -16.23 -7.53 26.27
N GLY A 49 -15.61 -6.86 27.25
CA GLY A 49 -14.21 -7.09 27.64
C GLY A 49 -13.94 -8.47 28.24
N LEU A 50 -14.93 -9.07 28.91
CA LEU A 50 -14.79 -10.38 29.58
C LEU A 50 -14.71 -11.54 28.58
N ILE A 51 -15.39 -11.40 27.43
CA ILE A 51 -15.45 -12.42 26.37
C ILE A 51 -14.06 -12.82 25.84
N TYR A 52 -13.08 -11.92 25.89
CA TYR A 52 -11.74 -12.24 25.37
C TYR A 52 -10.99 -13.26 26.22
N GLU A 53 -11.14 -13.23 27.54
CA GLU A 53 -10.47 -14.20 28.43
C GLU A 53 -11.26 -15.51 28.48
N GLU A 54 -12.59 -15.45 28.54
CA GLU A 54 -13.46 -16.64 28.46
C GLU A 54 -13.24 -17.43 27.17
N THR A 55 -13.17 -16.75 26.01
CA THR A 55 -12.91 -17.39 24.72
C THR A 55 -11.55 -18.12 24.73
N ARG A 56 -10.53 -17.56 25.39
CA ARG A 56 -9.22 -18.22 25.52
C ARG A 56 -9.29 -19.44 26.42
N GLY A 57 -10.00 -19.37 27.55
CA GLY A 57 -10.21 -20.51 28.44
C GLY A 57 -10.91 -21.67 27.72
N VAL A 58 -12.00 -21.39 27.02
CA VAL A 58 -12.74 -22.40 26.23
C VAL A 58 -11.86 -23.02 25.15
N LEU A 59 -11.06 -22.21 24.44
CA LEU A 59 -10.15 -22.71 23.41
C LEU A 59 -9.02 -23.57 23.99
N LYS A 60 -8.52 -23.25 25.20
CA LYS A 60 -7.53 -24.07 25.89
C LYS A 60 -8.09 -25.45 26.22
N ILE A 61 -9.23 -25.50 26.90
CA ILE A 61 -9.89 -26.76 27.29
C ILE A 61 -10.23 -27.60 26.07
N PHE A 62 -10.75 -26.97 25.01
CA PHE A 62 -11.07 -27.67 23.78
C PHE A 62 -9.82 -28.31 23.14
N LEU A 63 -8.73 -27.57 23.04
CA LEU A 63 -7.49 -28.07 22.43
C LEU A 63 -6.87 -29.20 23.26
N GLU A 64 -6.86 -29.07 24.58
CA GLU A 64 -6.38 -30.12 25.49
C GLU A 64 -7.16 -31.43 25.31
N ASN A 65 -8.50 -31.36 25.22
CA ASN A 65 -9.33 -32.54 25.03
C ASN A 65 -9.08 -33.21 23.67
N VAL A 66 -8.98 -32.43 22.59
CA VAL A 66 -8.71 -32.98 21.25
C VAL A 66 -7.32 -33.62 21.18
N ILE A 67 -6.31 -33.00 21.79
CA ILE A 67 -4.96 -33.56 21.82
C ILE A 67 -4.93 -34.84 22.65
N ARG A 68 -5.58 -34.87 23.82
CA ARG A 68 -5.68 -36.07 24.66
C ARG A 68 -6.27 -37.25 23.89
N ASP A 69 -7.39 -37.03 23.21
CA ASP A 69 -8.03 -38.05 22.40
C ASP A 69 -7.15 -38.49 21.21
N ALA A 70 -6.49 -37.55 20.53
CA ALA A 70 -5.60 -37.87 19.41
C ALA A 70 -4.36 -38.68 19.82
N VAL A 71 -3.82 -38.42 21.02
CA VAL A 71 -2.72 -39.20 21.60
C VAL A 71 -3.17 -40.63 21.88
N THR A 72 -4.37 -40.83 22.43
CA THR A 72 -4.94 -42.18 22.66
C THR A 72 -5.02 -43.00 21.36
N TYR A 73 -5.45 -42.41 20.25
CA TYR A 73 -5.48 -43.09 18.95
C TYR A 73 -4.08 -43.42 18.41
N THR A 74 -3.11 -42.54 18.69
CA THR A 74 -1.71 -42.71 18.28
C THR A 74 -1.04 -43.84 19.06
N GLU A 75 -1.29 -43.91 20.37
CA GLU A 75 -0.83 -44.97 21.26
C GLU A 75 -1.43 -46.32 20.90
N HIS A 76 -2.75 -46.38 20.64
CA HIS A 76 -3.42 -47.60 20.21
C HIS A 76 -2.82 -48.16 18.91
N ALA A 77 -2.45 -47.27 17.98
CA ALA A 77 -1.80 -47.64 16.73
C ALA A 77 -0.28 -47.89 16.84
N ARG A 78 0.29 -47.86 18.06
CA ARG A 78 1.73 -48.01 18.36
C ARG A 78 2.64 -47.07 17.55
N ARG A 79 2.12 -45.90 17.18
CA ARG A 79 2.89 -44.86 16.46
C ARG A 79 3.43 -43.85 17.46
N LYS A 80 4.62 -43.30 17.21
CA LYS A 80 5.20 -42.22 18.03
C LYS A 80 4.87 -40.81 17.51
N THR A 81 4.12 -40.73 16.40
CA THR A 81 3.79 -39.49 15.70
C THR A 81 2.29 -39.36 15.55
N VAL A 82 1.72 -38.30 16.14
CA VAL A 82 0.31 -37.93 15.95
C VAL A 82 0.13 -37.43 14.52
N THR A 83 -0.76 -38.09 13.78
CA THR A 83 -1.12 -37.74 12.41
C THR A 83 -2.38 -36.89 12.37
N ALA A 84 -2.63 -36.22 11.25
CA ALA A 84 -3.87 -35.48 11.04
C ALA A 84 -5.11 -36.37 11.18
N MET A 85 -5.00 -37.66 10.85
CA MET A 85 -6.11 -38.62 10.95
C MET A 85 -6.49 -38.89 12.40
N ASP A 86 -5.51 -38.97 13.32
CA ASP A 86 -5.77 -39.18 14.74
C ASP A 86 -6.59 -38.03 15.33
N VAL A 87 -6.32 -36.78 14.90
CA VAL A 87 -7.12 -35.60 15.26
C VAL A 87 -8.53 -35.65 14.63
N VAL A 88 -8.64 -36.08 13.37
CA VAL A 88 -9.94 -36.24 12.70
C VAL A 88 -10.80 -37.30 13.40
N TYR A 89 -10.21 -38.42 13.84
CA TYR A 89 -10.90 -39.47 14.58
C TYR A 89 -11.34 -38.99 15.98
N ALA A 90 -10.47 -38.29 16.70
CA ALA A 90 -10.79 -37.64 17.97
C ALA A 90 -12.01 -36.70 17.85
N LEU A 91 -12.02 -35.85 16.81
CA LEU A 91 -13.12 -34.93 16.58
C LEU A 91 -14.42 -35.64 16.16
N LYS A 92 -14.32 -36.70 15.34
CA LYS A 92 -15.48 -37.52 14.93
C LYS A 92 -16.13 -38.21 16.13
N ARG A 93 -15.35 -38.72 17.08
CA ARG A 93 -15.87 -39.29 18.35
C ARG A 93 -16.69 -38.28 19.15
N GLN A 94 -16.27 -37.02 19.14
CA GLN A 94 -16.99 -35.91 19.78
C GLN A 94 -18.18 -35.38 18.94
N GLY A 95 -18.56 -36.05 17.84
CA GLY A 95 -19.62 -35.60 16.94
C GLY A 95 -19.25 -34.39 16.07
N ARG A 96 -17.98 -33.97 16.05
CA ARG A 96 -17.51 -32.78 15.32
C ARG A 96 -16.91 -33.19 13.98
N THR A 97 -17.61 -32.90 12.89
CA THR A 97 -17.12 -33.16 11.53
C THR A 97 -16.32 -31.96 11.01
N LEU A 98 -14.99 -32.06 10.94
CA LEU A 98 -14.13 -30.94 10.50
C LEU A 98 -14.18 -30.67 8.98
N TYR A 99 -14.49 -31.72 8.19
CA TYR A 99 -14.62 -31.63 6.73
C TYR A 99 -15.80 -32.47 6.24
N GLY A 100 -17.00 -31.96 6.50
CA GLY A 100 -18.21 -32.40 5.80
C GLY A 100 -18.47 -31.44 4.66
N ARG A 101 -17.99 -31.78 3.45
CA ARG A 101 -18.70 -31.38 2.23
C ARG A 101 -20.07 -32.03 2.35
N GLY A 102 -21.02 -31.31 2.94
CA GLY A 102 -22.41 -31.76 2.99
C GLY A 102 -22.79 -32.16 1.57
N LYS A 103 -23.20 -33.42 1.39
CA LYS A 103 -23.97 -33.82 0.22
C LYS A 103 -25.05 -32.76 0.11
N GLY A 104 -25.05 -32.03 -1.01
CA GLY A 104 -25.93 -30.89 -1.20
C GLY A 104 -27.34 -31.34 -0.86
N GLY A 105 -27.90 -30.76 0.20
CA GLY A 105 -29.35 -30.69 0.28
C GLY A 105 -29.79 -30.15 -1.06
N LYS A 106 -30.71 -30.85 -1.74
CA LYS A 106 -31.38 -30.35 -2.93
C LYS A 106 -31.82 -28.94 -2.56
N GLY A 107 -31.05 -27.96 -3.01
CA GLY A 107 -31.37 -26.57 -2.77
C GLY A 107 -32.71 -26.39 -3.44
N LEU A 108 -33.73 -26.05 -2.66
CA LEU A 108 -34.94 -25.42 -3.18
C LEU A 108 -34.46 -24.43 -4.22
N GLY A 109 -34.77 -24.71 -5.50
CA GLY A 109 -34.16 -24.08 -6.64
C GLY A 109 -34.16 -22.58 -6.40
N LYS A 110 -32.97 -22.01 -6.18
CA LYS A 110 -32.82 -20.56 -6.23
C LYS A 110 -33.08 -20.22 -7.68
N GLY A 111 -34.35 -19.93 -8.00
CA GLY A 111 -34.76 -19.36 -9.26
C GLY A 111 -33.75 -18.30 -9.64
N GLY A 112 -33.25 -18.37 -10.88
CA GLY A 112 -32.13 -17.57 -11.35
C GLY A 112 -32.25 -16.15 -10.80
N ALA A 113 -31.19 -15.67 -10.14
CA ALA A 113 -31.20 -14.41 -9.42
C ALA A 113 -31.93 -13.36 -10.26
N LYS A 114 -33.15 -13.01 -9.86
CA LYS A 114 -33.94 -11.98 -10.53
C LYS A 114 -33.03 -10.75 -10.59
N ARG A 115 -32.59 -10.37 -11.79
CA ARG A 115 -31.94 -9.08 -12.00
C ARG A 115 -33.00 -8.04 -11.67
N HIS A 116 -33.02 -7.61 -10.42
CA HIS A 116 -33.82 -6.47 -10.03
C HIS A 116 -33.33 -5.30 -10.87
N ARG A 117 -34.24 -4.74 -11.68
CA ARG A 117 -34.02 -3.49 -12.40
C ARG A 117 -33.48 -2.49 -11.39
N LYS A 118 -32.29 -1.94 -11.64
CA LYS A 118 -31.69 -0.94 -10.75
C LYS A 118 -32.70 0.20 -10.62
N VAL A 119 -33.19 0.44 -9.41
CA VAL A 119 -33.96 1.64 -9.10
C VAL A 119 -33.03 2.82 -9.35
N LEU A 120 -33.39 3.68 -10.30
CA LEU A 120 -32.66 4.92 -10.55
C LEU A 120 -32.88 5.81 -9.34
N ARG A 121 -31.82 6.01 -8.55
CA ARG A 121 -31.79 6.96 -7.45
C ARG A 121 -31.04 8.20 -7.90
N ASP A 122 -31.49 9.37 -7.48
CA ASP A 122 -30.74 10.60 -7.73
C ASP A 122 -29.44 10.56 -6.91
N ASN A 123 -28.32 10.41 -7.61
CA ASN A 123 -26.99 10.27 -7.01
C ASN A 123 -26.32 11.62 -6.79
N ILE A 124 -27.03 12.74 -6.99
CA ILE A 124 -26.44 14.07 -6.91
C ILE A 124 -25.82 14.38 -5.54
N GLN A 125 -26.40 13.81 -4.47
CA GLN A 125 -25.84 13.91 -3.11
C GLN A 125 -24.53 13.14 -2.92
N GLY A 126 -24.19 12.23 -3.85
CA GLY A 126 -22.89 11.57 -3.92
C GLY A 126 -21.72 12.54 -4.15
N ILE A 127 -21.98 13.71 -4.74
CA ILE A 127 -21.03 14.83 -4.71
C ILE A 127 -21.12 15.45 -3.31
N THR A 128 -20.19 15.06 -2.43
CA THR A 128 -20.24 15.43 -1.02
C THR A 128 -19.78 16.88 -0.78
N LYS A 129 -20.29 17.53 0.29
CA LYS A 129 -19.85 18.89 0.69
C LYS A 129 -18.31 19.03 0.80
N PRO A 130 -17.57 18.04 1.36
CA PRO A 130 -16.10 18.08 1.35
C PRO A 130 -15.47 18.07 -0.05
N ALA A 131 -16.07 17.38 -1.03
CA ALA A 131 -15.54 17.34 -2.40
C ALA A 131 -15.62 18.72 -3.07
N ILE A 132 -16.79 19.37 -2.99
CA ILE A 132 -16.99 20.74 -3.46
C ILE A 132 -16.03 21.70 -2.75
N ARG A 133 -15.91 21.57 -1.42
CA ARG A 133 -14.98 22.37 -0.62
C ARG A 133 -13.55 22.22 -1.12
N ARG A 134 -13.05 20.99 -1.35
CA ARG A 134 -11.67 20.77 -1.82
C ARG A 134 -11.40 21.45 -3.17
N LEU A 135 -12.35 21.40 -4.10
CA LEU A 135 -12.24 22.06 -5.41
C LEU A 135 -12.22 23.58 -5.26
N ALA A 136 -13.17 24.14 -4.51
CA ALA A 136 -13.24 25.58 -4.25
C ALA A 136 -11.97 26.11 -3.56
N ARG A 137 -11.41 25.35 -2.62
CA ARG A 137 -10.12 25.69 -1.97
C ARG A 137 -8.97 25.71 -2.97
N ARG A 138 -8.92 24.78 -3.92
CA ARG A 138 -7.93 24.78 -5.01
C ARG A 138 -8.08 26.00 -5.92
N GLY A 139 -9.30 26.48 -6.09
CA GLY A 139 -9.62 27.74 -6.79
C GLY A 139 -9.44 29.01 -5.95
N GLY A 140 -8.88 28.93 -4.74
CA GLY A 140 -8.60 30.12 -3.90
C GLY A 140 -9.77 30.61 -3.04
N VAL A 141 -10.91 29.91 -3.00
CA VAL A 141 -12.08 30.36 -2.25
C VAL A 141 -11.83 30.26 -0.73
N LYS A 142 -11.95 31.38 0.00
CA LYS A 142 -11.66 31.49 1.45
C LYS A 142 -12.84 31.16 2.37
N ARG A 143 -14.08 31.47 1.96
CA ARG A 143 -15.31 31.07 2.68
C ARG A 143 -16.36 30.67 1.65
N ILE A 144 -17.21 29.70 2.00
CA ILE A 144 -18.24 29.15 1.12
C ILE A 144 -19.56 29.18 1.90
N SER A 145 -20.58 29.84 1.33
CA SER A 145 -21.93 29.88 1.89
C SER A 145 -22.60 28.50 1.86
N GLY A 146 -23.58 28.26 2.74
CA GLY A 146 -24.32 27.01 2.84
C GLY A 146 -25.15 26.68 1.59
N LEU A 147 -25.67 27.69 0.90
CA LEU A 147 -26.55 27.51 -0.27
C LEU A 147 -25.78 27.00 -1.51
N ILE A 148 -24.49 27.33 -1.61
CA ILE A 148 -23.63 26.98 -2.76
C ILE A 148 -23.52 25.45 -2.95
N TYR A 149 -23.65 24.64 -1.90
CA TYR A 149 -23.52 23.19 -2.05
C TYR A 149 -24.66 22.56 -2.84
N GLU A 150 -25.90 23.02 -2.64
CA GLU A 150 -27.06 22.50 -3.38
C GLU A 150 -27.15 23.14 -4.77
N GLU A 151 -26.81 24.42 -4.89
CA GLU A 151 -26.77 25.11 -6.18
C GLU A 151 -25.71 24.52 -7.13
N THR A 152 -24.50 24.25 -6.63
CA THR A 152 -23.45 23.58 -7.41
C THR A 152 -23.91 22.21 -7.93
N ARG A 153 -24.69 21.48 -7.14
CA ARG A 153 -25.25 20.19 -7.53
C ARG A 153 -26.31 20.34 -8.62
N GLY A 154 -27.20 21.33 -8.51
CA GLY A 154 -28.16 21.66 -9.56
C GLY A 154 -27.48 21.98 -10.88
N VAL A 155 -26.47 22.85 -10.86
CA VAL A 155 -25.69 23.22 -12.06
C VAL A 155 -25.01 22.01 -12.69
N LEU A 156 -24.41 21.13 -11.88
CA LEU A 156 -23.76 19.92 -12.38
C LEU A 156 -24.75 18.95 -13.04
N LYS A 157 -25.97 18.84 -12.50
CA LYS A 157 -27.03 18.01 -13.07
C LYS A 157 -27.45 18.52 -14.45
N ILE A 158 -27.75 19.82 -14.55
CA ILE A 158 -28.15 20.46 -15.81
C ILE A 158 -27.03 20.35 -16.86
N PHE A 159 -25.79 20.60 -16.46
CA PHE A 159 -24.65 20.50 -17.36
C PHE A 159 -24.51 19.08 -17.93
N LEU A 160 -24.57 18.05 -17.07
CA LEU A 160 -24.45 16.67 -17.51
C LEU A 160 -25.60 16.25 -18.43
N GLU A 161 -26.82 16.69 -18.12
CA GLU A 161 -28.00 16.42 -18.94
C GLU A 161 -27.85 16.99 -20.35
N ASN A 162 -27.38 18.24 -20.47
CA ASN A 162 -27.15 18.88 -21.77
C ASN A 162 -26.06 18.16 -22.58
N VAL A 163 -24.94 17.79 -21.97
CA VAL A 163 -23.85 17.07 -22.65
C VAL A 163 -24.30 15.68 -23.11
N ILE A 164 -25.09 14.96 -22.30
CA ILE A 164 -25.63 13.65 -22.68
C ILE A 164 -26.63 13.80 -23.84
N ARG A 165 -27.52 14.80 -23.78
CA ARG A 165 -28.49 15.07 -24.85
C ARG A 165 -27.77 15.28 -26.19
N ASP A 166 -26.77 16.15 -26.22
CA ASP A 166 -25.94 16.40 -27.41
C ASP A 166 -25.20 15.14 -27.87
N ALA A 167 -24.60 14.37 -26.95
CA ALA A 167 -23.86 13.14 -27.29
C ALA A 167 -24.77 12.04 -27.86
N VAL A 168 -26.00 11.92 -27.35
CA VAL A 168 -27.01 11.01 -27.89
C VAL A 168 -27.40 11.42 -29.31
N THR A 169 -27.59 12.71 -29.58
CA THR A 169 -27.87 13.21 -30.94
C THR A 169 -26.78 12.81 -31.95
N TYR A 170 -25.49 12.92 -31.58
CA TYR A 170 -24.39 12.47 -32.45
C TYR A 170 -24.38 10.95 -32.66
N THR A 171 -24.75 10.19 -31.62
CA THR A 171 -24.81 8.73 -31.66
C THR A 171 -25.94 8.24 -32.56
N GLU A 172 -27.11 8.86 -32.45
CA GLU A 172 -28.29 8.61 -33.28
C GLU A 172 -28.03 8.97 -34.75
N HIS A 173 -27.41 10.12 -35.01
CA HIS A 173 -27.01 10.54 -36.36
C HIS A 173 -26.08 9.51 -37.03
N ALA A 174 -25.16 8.92 -36.25
CA ALA A 174 -24.26 7.89 -36.72
C ALA A 174 -24.87 6.46 -36.76
N ARG A 175 -26.18 6.31 -36.49
CA ARG A 175 -26.92 5.04 -36.42
C ARG A 175 -26.27 3.99 -35.50
N ARG A 176 -25.58 4.45 -34.45
CA ARG A 176 -24.96 3.59 -33.44
C ARG A 176 -25.89 3.46 -32.24
N LYS A 177 -25.88 2.31 -31.57
CA LYS A 177 -26.61 2.09 -30.30
C LYS A 177 -25.75 2.38 -29.06
N THR A 178 -24.51 2.84 -29.26
CA THR A 178 -23.53 3.03 -28.19
C THR A 178 -22.88 4.40 -28.32
N VAL A 179 -23.04 5.21 -27.26
CA VAL A 179 -22.38 6.51 -27.13
C VAL A 179 -20.88 6.26 -26.95
N THR A 180 -20.10 6.82 -27.86
CA THR A 180 -18.63 6.73 -27.83
C THR A 180 -18.03 7.97 -27.18
N ALA A 181 -16.76 7.89 -26.78
CA ALA A 181 -16.04 9.05 -26.25
C ALA A 181 -16.01 10.23 -27.23
N MET A 182 -16.00 9.95 -28.54
CA MET A 182 -15.99 10.99 -29.57
C MET A 182 -17.30 11.77 -29.62
N ASP A 183 -18.44 11.12 -29.38
CA ASP A 183 -19.74 11.79 -29.35
C ASP A 183 -19.81 12.81 -28.19
N VAL A 184 -19.21 12.48 -27.03
CA VAL A 184 -19.07 13.41 -25.90
C VAL A 184 -18.09 14.54 -26.22
N VAL A 185 -16.97 14.24 -26.88
CA VAL A 185 -15.98 15.26 -27.29
C VAL A 185 -16.60 16.24 -28.29
N TYR A 186 -17.40 15.77 -29.24
CA TYR A 186 -18.11 16.62 -30.19
C TYR A 186 -19.21 17.46 -29.52
N ALA A 187 -19.98 16.88 -28.61
CA ALA A 187 -20.94 17.62 -27.78
C ALA A 187 -20.27 18.77 -27.00
N LEU A 188 -19.14 18.50 -26.34
CA LEU A 188 -18.39 19.53 -25.61
C LEU A 188 -17.80 20.59 -26.55
N LYS A 189 -17.28 20.18 -27.70
CA LYS A 189 -16.72 21.09 -28.70
C LYS A 189 -17.76 22.07 -29.25
N ARG A 190 -19.00 21.62 -29.47
CA ARG A 190 -20.13 22.48 -29.86
C ARG A 190 -20.41 23.55 -28.79
N GLN A 191 -20.25 23.22 -27.51
CA GLN A 191 -20.41 24.14 -26.38
C GLN A 191 -19.17 25.01 -26.11
N GLY A 192 -18.18 25.02 -27.02
CA GLY A 192 -16.93 25.77 -26.86
C GLY A 192 -15.98 25.20 -25.79
N ARG A 193 -16.25 24.00 -25.27
CA ARG A 193 -15.43 23.34 -24.24
C ARG A 193 -14.57 22.27 -24.89
N THR A 194 -13.25 22.45 -24.86
CA THR A 194 -12.31 21.47 -25.41
C THR A 194 -11.72 20.61 -24.29
N LEU A 195 -11.85 19.29 -24.40
CA LEU A 195 -11.20 18.35 -23.49
C LEU A 195 -9.78 18.06 -23.99
N TYR A 196 -8.76 18.55 -23.26
CA TYR A 196 -7.35 18.32 -23.61
C TYR A 196 -7.03 16.82 -23.69
N GLY A 197 -6.38 16.41 -24.78
CA GLY A 197 -5.97 15.02 -25.03
C GLY A 197 -6.94 14.19 -25.87
N PHE A 198 -8.11 14.72 -26.22
CA PHE A 198 -9.07 14.09 -27.14
C PHE A 198 -9.41 15.08 -28.27
N GLY A 199 -8.51 15.20 -29.25
CA GLY A 199 -8.69 16.14 -30.35
C GLY A 199 -7.51 16.15 -31.31
N GLY A 200 -7.42 15.12 -32.15
CA GLY A 200 -6.65 15.14 -33.38
C GLY A 200 -5.12 15.04 -33.25
N ARG A 201 -4.57 14.06 -33.97
CA ARG A 201 -3.20 14.05 -34.47
C ARG A 201 -3.09 15.13 -35.57
N GLY A 202 -3.20 16.39 -35.18
CA GLY A 202 -3.17 17.55 -36.06
C GLY A 202 -1.77 18.15 -36.08
N LYS A 203 -1.23 18.35 -37.29
CA LYS A 203 0.03 19.06 -37.56
C LYS A 203 0.16 20.30 -36.67
N GLY A 204 1.36 20.50 -36.15
CA GLY A 204 1.70 21.56 -35.21
C GLY A 204 1.05 22.89 -35.59
N GLY A 205 0.15 23.36 -34.73
CA GLY A 205 -0.09 24.78 -34.65
C GLY A 205 1.25 25.42 -34.39
N LYS A 206 1.68 26.30 -35.30
CA LYS A 206 2.71 27.31 -35.02
C LYS A 206 2.18 28.12 -33.83
N GLY A 207 2.43 27.61 -32.63
CA GLY A 207 2.23 28.35 -31.41
C GLY A 207 3.11 29.58 -31.54
N LEU A 208 2.50 30.75 -31.41
CA LEU A 208 3.16 32.02 -31.16
C LEU A 208 4.40 31.73 -30.34
N GLY A 209 5.57 31.99 -30.92
CA GLY A 209 6.85 31.62 -30.36
C GLY A 209 6.88 32.03 -28.90
N LYS A 210 6.80 31.04 -28.01
CA LYS A 210 7.11 31.27 -26.61
C LYS A 210 8.58 31.64 -26.62
N GLY A 211 8.85 32.94 -26.58
CA GLY A 211 10.17 33.49 -26.42
C GLY A 211 10.87 32.65 -25.37
N GLY A 212 12.02 32.08 -25.75
CA GLY A 212 12.69 31.02 -25.02
C GLY A 212 12.62 31.32 -23.53
N ALA A 213 12.00 30.42 -22.77
CA ALA A 213 11.78 30.61 -21.35
C ALA A 213 13.10 31.07 -20.73
N LYS A 214 13.16 32.36 -20.33
CA LYS A 214 14.35 32.91 -19.68
C LYS A 214 14.62 32.00 -18.50
N ARG A 215 15.70 31.23 -18.57
CA ARG A 215 16.21 30.47 -17.43
C ARG A 215 16.60 31.50 -16.39
N HIS A 216 15.68 31.77 -15.46
CA HIS A 216 16.01 32.54 -14.29
C HIS A 216 17.17 31.82 -13.59
N ARG A 217 18.29 32.52 -13.44
CA ARG A 217 19.44 32.07 -12.67
C ARG A 217 18.91 31.60 -11.31
N LYS A 218 19.13 30.32 -10.98
CA LYS A 218 18.75 29.80 -9.65
C LYS A 218 19.48 30.65 -8.62
N VAL A 219 18.72 31.39 -7.81
CA VAL A 219 19.26 32.04 -6.62
C VAL A 219 19.78 30.92 -5.73
N LEU A 220 21.08 30.88 -5.49
CA LEU A 220 21.70 29.98 -4.51
C LEU A 220 21.19 30.42 -3.14
N ARG A 221 20.22 29.69 -2.60
CA ARG A 221 19.75 29.85 -1.23
C ARG A 221 20.35 28.74 -0.40
N ASP A 222 20.81 29.06 0.81
CA ASP A 222 21.26 28.07 1.78
C ASP A 222 20.06 27.16 2.16
N ASN A 223 20.04 25.96 1.58
CA ASN A 223 18.94 25.00 1.73
C ASN A 223 19.03 24.20 3.03
N ILE A 224 19.88 24.59 3.97
CA ILE A 224 20.11 23.85 5.21
C ILE A 224 18.84 23.77 6.08
N GLN A 225 17.97 24.78 5.98
CA GLN A 225 16.65 24.78 6.63
C GLN A 225 15.65 23.80 5.97
N GLY A 226 15.96 23.31 4.77
CA GLY A 226 15.23 22.22 4.12
C GLY A 226 15.28 20.91 4.91
N ILE A 227 16.26 20.75 5.80
CA ILE A 227 16.27 19.70 6.81
C ILE A 227 15.38 20.16 7.96
N THR A 228 14.14 19.67 7.95
CA THR A 228 13.11 20.14 8.87
C THR A 228 13.28 19.55 10.28
N LYS A 229 12.84 20.28 11.33
CA LYS A 229 12.82 19.79 12.73
C LYS A 229 12.16 18.40 12.88
N PRO A 230 11.04 18.08 12.17
CA PRO A 230 10.48 16.73 12.17
C PRO A 230 11.39 15.66 11.58
N ALA A 231 12.19 15.95 10.56
CA ALA A 231 13.12 14.98 9.96
C ALA A 231 14.21 14.57 10.94
N ILE A 232 14.84 15.55 11.61
CA ILE A 232 15.84 15.33 12.67
C ILE A 232 15.19 14.55 13.83
N ARG A 233 13.99 14.94 14.25
CA ARG A 233 13.24 14.25 15.31
C ARG A 233 13.01 12.78 14.94
N ARG A 234 12.55 12.46 13.73
CA ARG A 234 12.32 11.07 13.29
C ARG A 234 13.60 10.22 13.32
N LEU A 235 14.73 10.78 12.90
CA LEU A 235 16.03 10.10 12.97
C LEU A 235 16.44 9.82 14.42
N ALA A 236 16.42 10.85 15.28
CA ALA A 236 16.77 10.70 16.69
C ALA A 236 15.87 9.70 17.42
N ARG A 237 14.57 9.65 17.09
CA ARG A 237 13.64 8.64 17.64
C ARG A 237 14.01 7.22 17.25
N ARG A 238 14.48 6.98 16.02
CA ARG A 238 15.01 5.67 15.60
C ARG A 238 16.27 5.29 16.38
N GLY A 239 17.08 6.27 16.75
CA GLY A 239 18.23 6.09 17.65
C GLY A 239 17.89 6.03 19.15
N GLY A 240 16.60 5.96 19.53
CA GLY A 240 16.19 5.82 20.94
C GLY A 240 16.10 7.11 21.75
N VAL A 241 16.29 8.28 21.13
CA VAL A 241 16.29 9.57 21.84
C VAL A 241 14.87 9.95 22.30
N LYS A 242 14.67 10.10 23.63
CA LYS A 242 13.36 10.38 24.25
C LYS A 242 12.98 11.86 24.32
N ARG A 243 13.95 12.77 24.49
CA ARG A 243 13.74 14.23 24.43
C ARG A 243 14.91 14.86 23.69
N ILE A 244 14.63 15.94 22.97
CA ILE A 244 15.61 16.65 22.13
C ILE A 244 15.51 18.12 22.51
N SER A 245 16.62 18.73 22.87
CA SER A 245 16.71 20.17 23.14
C SER A 245 16.52 21.00 21.86
N GLY A 246 16.04 22.23 21.99
CA GLY A 246 15.82 23.13 20.86
C GLY A 246 17.10 23.51 20.10
N LEU A 247 18.23 23.61 20.80
CA LEU A 247 19.53 24.01 20.23
C LEU A 247 20.10 22.96 19.26
N ILE A 248 19.81 21.67 19.52
CA ILE A 248 20.29 20.54 18.72
C ILE A 248 19.84 20.63 17.26
N TYR A 249 18.70 21.28 16.97
CA TYR A 249 18.21 21.39 15.59
C TYR A 249 19.10 22.26 14.71
N GLU A 250 19.62 23.36 15.22
CA GLU A 250 20.50 24.24 14.45
C GLU A 250 21.93 23.71 14.43
N GLU A 251 22.40 23.13 15.54
CA GLU A 251 23.72 22.51 15.62
C GLU A 251 23.87 21.31 14.66
N THR A 252 22.85 20.44 14.60
CA THR A 252 22.83 19.30 13.65
C THR A 252 22.91 19.78 12.20
N ARG A 253 22.31 20.93 11.88
CA ARG A 253 22.36 21.54 10.55
C ARG A 253 23.76 22.09 10.24
N GLY A 254 24.38 22.78 11.20
CA GLY A 254 25.76 23.26 11.08
C GLY A 254 26.75 22.12 10.81
N VAL A 255 26.68 21.06 11.62
CA VAL A 255 27.55 19.88 11.46
C VAL A 255 27.35 19.23 10.09
N LEU A 256 26.11 19.10 9.62
CA LEU A 256 25.85 18.52 8.31
C LEU A 256 26.37 19.40 7.16
N LYS A 257 26.28 20.72 7.28
CA LYS A 257 26.83 21.65 6.29
C LYS A 257 28.33 21.46 6.15
N ILE A 258 29.06 21.49 7.27
CA ILE A 258 30.52 21.29 7.30
C ILE A 258 30.90 19.93 6.72
N PHE A 259 30.17 18.88 7.11
CA PHE A 259 30.41 17.53 6.60
C PHE A 259 30.26 17.45 5.08
N LEU A 260 29.17 18.00 4.53
CA LEU A 260 28.93 17.99 3.09
C LEU A 260 29.96 18.82 2.33
N GLU A 261 30.35 19.98 2.85
CA GLU A 261 31.40 20.81 2.25
C GLU A 261 32.73 20.06 2.16
N ASN A 262 33.12 19.34 3.20
CA ASN A 262 34.36 18.56 3.21
C ASN A 262 34.32 17.40 2.22
N VAL A 263 33.23 16.62 2.20
CA VAL A 263 33.07 15.49 1.27
C VAL A 263 33.06 15.97 -0.19
N ILE A 264 32.36 17.08 -0.49
CA ILE A 264 32.33 17.64 -1.84
C ILE A 264 33.71 18.14 -2.26
N ARG A 265 34.43 18.83 -1.35
CA ARG A 265 35.80 19.30 -1.62
C ARG A 265 36.72 18.15 -2.00
N ASP A 266 36.72 17.07 -1.22
CA ASP A 266 37.51 15.86 -1.51
C ASP A 266 37.07 15.20 -2.83
N ALA A 267 35.77 15.10 -3.10
CA ALA A 267 35.24 14.49 -4.32
C ALA A 267 35.60 15.29 -5.60
N VAL A 268 35.63 16.62 -5.49
CA VAL A 268 36.08 17.50 -6.58
C VAL A 268 37.56 17.26 -6.88
N THR A 269 38.41 17.10 -5.86
CA THR A 269 39.84 16.78 -6.05
C THR A 269 40.04 15.48 -6.86
N TYR A 270 39.28 14.42 -6.58
CA TYR A 270 39.34 13.17 -7.36
C TYR A 270 38.85 13.35 -8.80
N THR A 271 37.83 14.19 -8.99
CA THR A 271 37.25 14.48 -10.30
C THR A 271 38.21 15.28 -11.17
N GLU A 272 38.89 16.26 -10.58
CA GLU A 272 39.95 17.08 -11.20
C GLU A 272 41.16 16.22 -11.56
N HIS A 273 41.61 15.35 -10.65
CA HIS A 273 42.72 14.41 -10.91
C HIS A 273 42.42 13.51 -12.13
N ALA A 274 41.17 13.07 -12.28
CA ALA A 274 40.73 12.26 -13.40
C ALA A 274 40.38 13.08 -14.67
N ARG A 275 40.64 14.39 -14.69
CA ARG A 275 40.32 15.33 -15.80
C ARG A 275 38.85 15.28 -16.25
N ARG A 276 37.94 14.97 -15.33
CA ARG A 276 36.48 14.95 -15.57
C ARG A 276 35.87 16.27 -15.11
N LYS A 277 34.74 16.67 -15.71
CA LYS A 277 33.94 17.82 -15.27
C LYS A 277 32.69 17.41 -14.48
N THR A 278 32.56 16.12 -14.19
CA THR A 278 31.37 15.53 -13.56
C THR A 278 31.80 14.66 -12.39
N VAL A 279 31.33 15.03 -11.20
CA VAL A 279 31.52 14.24 -9.97
C VAL A 279 30.67 12.98 -10.08
N THR A 280 31.32 11.83 -10.00
CA THR A 280 30.68 10.52 -10.02
C THR A 280 30.47 9.99 -8.60
N ALA A 281 29.66 8.95 -8.46
CA ALA A 281 29.48 8.28 -7.18
C ALA A 281 30.80 7.75 -6.60
N MET A 282 31.73 7.30 -7.46
CA MET A 282 33.02 6.77 -7.02
C MET A 282 33.90 7.85 -6.39
N ASP A 283 33.86 9.09 -6.91
CA ASP A 283 34.63 10.20 -6.35
C ASP A 283 34.16 10.52 -4.91
N VAL A 284 32.86 10.40 -4.64
CA VAL A 284 32.28 10.53 -3.29
C VAL A 284 32.66 9.34 -2.40
N VAL A 285 32.63 8.12 -2.93
CA VAL A 285 33.03 6.91 -2.18
C VAL A 285 34.51 6.99 -1.78
N TYR A 286 35.39 7.45 -2.67
CA TYR A 286 36.81 7.64 -2.37
C TYR A 286 37.06 8.78 -1.37
N ALA A 287 36.32 9.88 -1.47
CA ALA A 287 36.32 10.94 -0.46
C ALA A 287 35.94 10.41 0.94
N LEU A 288 34.88 9.63 1.03
CA LEU A 288 34.45 9.04 2.30
C LEU A 288 35.46 8.00 2.83
N LYS A 289 36.06 7.19 1.95
CA LYS A 289 37.07 6.20 2.30
C LYS A 289 38.32 6.87 2.89
N ARG A 290 38.76 8.00 2.35
CA ARG A 290 39.85 8.82 2.90
C ARG A 290 39.55 9.31 4.33
N GLN A 291 38.29 9.60 4.63
CA GLN A 291 37.82 10.01 5.96
C GLN A 291 37.53 8.81 6.90
N GLY A 292 37.92 7.59 6.52
CA GLY A 292 37.70 6.37 7.31
C GLY A 292 36.24 5.91 7.35
N ARG A 293 35.37 6.41 6.45
CA ARG A 293 33.95 6.04 6.38
C ARG A 293 33.70 5.15 5.17
N THR A 294 33.33 3.90 5.42
CA THR A 294 33.05 2.92 4.36
C THR A 294 31.54 2.80 4.14
N LEU A 295 31.09 2.96 2.90
CA LEU A 295 29.71 2.72 2.50
C LEU A 295 29.59 1.28 1.97
N TYR A 296 28.88 0.40 2.68
CA TYR A 296 28.68 -0.98 2.25
C TYR A 296 27.86 -1.04 0.95
N GLY A 297 28.31 -1.84 -0.03
CA GLY A 297 27.62 -2.03 -1.31
C GLY A 297 28.20 -1.25 -2.49
N PHE A 298 29.25 -0.46 -2.28
CA PHE A 298 30.02 0.19 -3.35
C PHE A 298 31.52 -0.08 -3.14
N GLY A 299 32.05 -1.06 -3.87
CA GLY A 299 33.46 -1.45 -3.81
C GLY A 299 33.65 -2.94 -4.01
N GLY A 300 33.88 -3.32 -5.27
CA GLY A 300 34.64 -4.51 -5.67
C GLY A 300 35.93 -4.05 -6.31
#